data_AF-A0A835CCB3-F1
#
_entry.id   AF-A0A835CCB3-F1
#
_cell.length_a   1.000
_cell.length_b   1.000
_cell.length_c   1.000
_cell.angle_alpha   90.00
_cell.angle_beta   90.00
_cell.angle_gamma   90.00
#
_symmetry.space_group_name_H-M   'P 1'
#
loop_
_entity.id
_entity.type
_entity.pdbx_description
1 polymer ?
#
loop_
_entity_poly.entity_id
_entity_poly.type
_entity_poly.pdbx_seq_one_letter_code
_entity_poly.pdbx_strand_id
1 'polypeptide(L)'
;MFLNKFSEVGGRRKKKNCDLGVGSSKWSRVLLAQMRRCQGQTSWLRRLSTAVRRHVEDEGDWLYSSEWWGTESQGQTILRATSGKGNGVVSVIAYPSSRPSRVCWSGMERWLQRRFEEIHPAYERGEHLRILGYQWRVLRFNDDTRQSAAKVMAAYQESKPDTIYCMQQPHCLAVPYLKSMVSTGLATIASCNYDIISAAQGKKPMHILCIGHGGGSLPLFLASKIQGAIVHIVDIDPLVISASVRAMGFPAFSVMTQSADRAFAKPSPIDEVMWKGIHERLYLYEADAEEFIINSTNLYDMVFIDAYDGDDIFPRKLWDSESLFLKALSSRLHPNHGTVVVNLHSDSDILNRDGSFSSIFEPILPMGKYVSQVCQAYKDVLVGTGGYCEGIEGCGLAFTVAVPWVCNTSLVVCRGFGRCGDYINKDLVVHTLINKSLELEHLMNLPFSCLEYIKRDFILVD
;
A
#
# COMPACT_ATOMS: atom_id res chain seq x y z
N MET A 1 -22.53 -31.31 -37.31
CA MET A 1 -22.11 -30.51 -38.48
C MET A 1 -20.94 -29.65 -38.03
N PHE A 2 -19.67 -29.82 -38.42
CA PHE A 2 -19.02 -30.64 -39.44
C PHE A 2 -17.70 -31.16 -38.86
N LEU A 3 -17.40 -32.42 -39.10
CA LEU A 3 -16.10 -33.08 -38.96
C LEU A 3 -15.61 -33.39 -40.38
N ASN A 4 -14.34 -33.13 -40.70
CA ASN A 4 -13.42 -33.94 -41.54
C ASN A 4 -12.17 -33.11 -41.90
N LYS A 5 -10.97 -33.54 -41.51
CA LYS A 5 -10.04 -34.48 -42.19
C LYS A 5 -9.46 -33.92 -43.51
N PHE A 6 -8.16 -33.61 -43.50
CA PHE A 6 -7.24 -33.91 -44.61
C PHE A 6 -5.82 -34.15 -44.09
N SER A 7 -5.17 -35.09 -44.76
CA SER A 7 -3.92 -35.78 -44.44
C SER A 7 -2.66 -35.12 -45.03
N GLU A 8 -1.54 -35.45 -44.39
CA GLU A 8 -0.12 -35.41 -44.77
C GLU A 8 0.29 -35.05 -46.21
N VAL A 9 1.27 -34.14 -46.32
CA VAL A 9 2.46 -34.31 -47.19
C VAL A 9 3.68 -33.74 -46.47
N GLY A 10 4.70 -34.58 -46.30
CA GLY A 10 5.96 -34.24 -45.64
C GLY A 10 6.86 -33.30 -46.46
N GLY A 11 7.60 -32.45 -45.74
CA GLY A 11 8.65 -31.60 -46.31
C GLY A 11 9.68 -31.21 -45.24
N ARG A 12 10.85 -31.86 -45.27
CA ARG A 12 12.03 -31.51 -44.46
C ARG A 12 12.39 -30.03 -44.62
N ARG A 13 12.41 -29.25 -43.54
CA ARG A 13 13.21 -28.01 -43.46
C ARG A 13 13.73 -27.76 -42.04
N LYS A 14 15.06 -27.87 -41.95
CA LYS A 14 16.04 -27.32 -40.99
C LYS A 14 15.52 -26.73 -39.67
N LYS A 15 15.96 -27.37 -38.56
CA LYS A 15 16.07 -26.79 -37.21
C LYS A 15 16.71 -25.39 -37.28
N LYS A 16 15.95 -24.36 -36.92
CA LYS A 16 16.49 -23.13 -36.34
C LYS A 16 16.10 -23.15 -34.87
N ASN A 17 17.10 -23.28 -34.01
CA ASN A 17 16.96 -22.97 -32.59
C ASN A 17 16.52 -21.51 -32.47
N CYS A 18 15.31 -21.30 -31.96
CA CYS A 18 14.92 -20.02 -31.39
C CYS A 18 15.03 -20.22 -29.88
N ASP A 19 16.16 -19.79 -29.32
CA ASP A 19 16.30 -19.56 -27.89
C ASP A 19 15.30 -18.47 -27.51
N LEU A 20 14.15 -18.88 -26.98
CA LEU A 20 13.25 -18.01 -26.24
C LEU A 20 13.93 -17.77 -24.89
N GLY A 21 14.67 -16.66 -24.82
CA GLY A 21 15.19 -16.12 -23.58
C GLY A 21 14.04 -15.88 -22.60
N VAL A 22 13.94 -16.76 -21.60
CA VAL A 22 13.11 -16.53 -20.42
C VAL A 22 13.76 -15.39 -19.65
N GLY A 23 13.31 -14.17 -19.95
CA GLY A 23 13.68 -12.96 -19.24
C GLY A 23 13.03 -12.97 -17.85
N SER A 24 13.65 -13.67 -16.90
CA SER A 24 13.47 -13.35 -15.49
C SER A 24 13.85 -11.88 -15.32
N SER A 25 12.96 -11.07 -14.74
CA SER A 25 13.28 -9.68 -14.41
C SER A 25 14.59 -9.65 -13.62
N LYS A 26 15.47 -8.72 -14.00
CA LYS A 26 16.84 -8.60 -13.47
C LYS A 26 16.85 -8.48 -11.93
N TRP A 27 15.75 -7.98 -11.36
CA TRP A 27 15.51 -7.75 -9.93
C TRP A 27 15.15 -9.00 -9.13
N SER A 28 14.43 -9.98 -9.70
CA SER A 28 14.10 -11.25 -9.01
C SER A 28 15.38 -12.01 -8.61
N ARG A 29 16.44 -11.91 -9.42
CA ARG A 29 17.76 -12.49 -9.11
C ARG A 29 18.51 -11.73 -8.03
N VAL A 30 18.35 -10.40 -7.97
CA VAL A 30 18.99 -9.52 -6.96
C VAL A 30 18.36 -9.74 -5.58
N LEU A 31 17.03 -9.82 -5.50
CA LEU A 31 16.29 -10.12 -4.26
C LEU A 31 16.66 -11.51 -3.71
N LEU A 32 16.73 -12.53 -4.57
CA LEU A 32 17.14 -13.88 -4.19
C LEU A 32 18.59 -13.93 -3.67
N ALA A 33 19.48 -13.09 -4.20
CA ALA A 33 20.88 -13.01 -3.77
C ALA A 33 21.05 -12.31 -2.40
N GLN A 34 20.28 -11.25 -2.13
CA GLN A 34 20.26 -10.60 -0.80
C GLN A 34 19.62 -11.48 0.28
N MET A 35 18.59 -12.25 -0.07
CA MET A 35 17.96 -13.22 0.85
C MET A 35 18.91 -14.29 1.38
N ARG A 36 19.84 -14.80 0.54
CA ARG A 36 20.87 -15.77 0.97
C ARG A 36 21.89 -15.16 1.94
N ARG A 37 22.10 -13.84 1.90
CA ARG A 37 23.00 -13.13 2.83
C ARG A 37 22.32 -12.81 4.17
N CYS A 38 21.05 -12.43 4.17
CA CYS A 38 20.32 -12.10 5.41
C CYS A 38 19.96 -13.32 6.28
N GLN A 39 19.84 -14.52 5.70
CA GLN A 39 19.67 -15.76 6.49
C GLN A 39 20.86 -16.09 7.40
N GLY A 40 22.06 -15.54 7.11
CA GLY A 40 23.27 -15.75 7.91
C GLY A 40 23.45 -14.81 9.11
N GLN A 41 22.59 -13.80 9.30
CA GLN A 41 22.69 -12.80 10.38
C GLN A 41 21.61 -12.92 11.47
N THR A 42 20.95 -14.07 11.57
CA THR A 42 19.80 -14.29 12.46
C THR A 42 20.15 -14.52 13.95
N SER A 43 21.38 -14.23 14.42
CA SER A 43 21.77 -14.56 15.80
C SER A 43 22.19 -13.42 16.73
N TRP A 44 22.22 -12.14 16.31
CA TRP A 44 22.88 -11.09 17.12
C TRP A 44 22.12 -9.79 17.45
N LEU A 45 20.79 -9.76 17.39
CA LEU A 45 20.01 -8.62 17.93
C LEU A 45 18.92 -9.08 18.91
N ARG A 46 19.37 -9.59 20.06
CA ARG A 46 18.54 -9.67 21.26
C ARG A 46 18.44 -8.28 21.90
N ARG A 47 17.19 -7.85 22.12
CA ARG A 47 16.70 -7.08 23.27
C ARG A 47 17.41 -5.76 23.59
N LEU A 48 16.88 -4.67 23.04
CA LEU A 48 16.83 -3.38 23.73
C LEU A 48 15.49 -2.68 23.48
N SER A 49 14.46 -3.10 24.22
CA SER A 49 13.40 -2.22 24.75
C SER A 49 12.63 -2.99 25.82
N THR A 50 12.72 -2.55 27.07
CA THR A 50 12.13 -3.15 28.27
C THR A 50 10.77 -2.55 28.65
N ALA A 51 10.05 -1.93 27.71
CA ALA A 51 8.64 -1.58 27.88
C ALA A 51 7.76 -2.63 27.20
N VAL A 52 7.64 -3.82 27.80
CA VAL A 52 6.72 -4.88 27.36
C VAL A 52 5.29 -4.43 27.69
N ARG A 53 4.69 -3.61 26.80
CA ARG A 53 3.24 -3.43 26.73
C ARG A 53 2.69 -4.46 25.74
N ARG A 54 1.50 -5.02 26.04
CA ARG A 54 0.78 -5.95 25.17
C ARG A 54 0.39 -5.22 23.89
N HIS A 55 1.29 -5.15 22.91
CA HIS A 55 0.92 -4.75 21.55
C HIS A 55 -0.13 -5.74 21.04
N VAL A 56 -1.11 -5.23 20.29
CA VAL A 56 -1.94 -6.07 19.42
C VAL A 56 -0.98 -6.89 18.57
N GLU A 57 -1.19 -8.20 18.44
CA GLU A 57 -0.34 -9.05 17.62
C GLU A 57 -0.35 -8.51 16.18
N ASP A 58 0.82 -8.14 15.65
CA ASP A 58 0.94 -7.71 14.26
C ASP A 58 0.84 -8.93 13.36
N GLU A 59 -0.38 -9.28 12.97
CA GLU A 59 -0.62 -10.40 12.07
C GLU A 59 -0.01 -10.18 10.67
N GLY A 60 0.39 -8.95 10.33
CA GLY A 60 1.13 -8.62 9.10
C GLY A 60 2.64 -8.47 9.32
N ASP A 61 3.19 -8.90 10.46
CA ASP A 61 4.63 -8.85 10.72
C ASP A 61 5.42 -9.67 9.69
N TRP A 62 6.58 -9.18 9.28
CA TRP A 62 7.45 -9.86 8.33
C TRP A 62 7.89 -11.26 8.79
N LEU A 63 7.85 -11.56 10.09
CA LEU A 63 8.04 -12.89 10.65
C LEU A 63 7.10 -13.93 10.01
N TYR A 64 5.88 -13.54 9.66
CA TYR A 64 4.90 -14.42 9.02
C TYR A 64 5.02 -14.44 7.49
N SER A 65 6.01 -13.73 6.91
CA SER A 65 6.15 -13.59 5.46
C SER A 65 6.18 -14.91 4.73
N SER A 66 6.68 -16.00 5.32
CA SER A 66 6.63 -17.32 4.67
C SER A 66 5.21 -17.75 4.25
N GLU A 67 4.15 -17.30 4.93
CA GLU A 67 2.76 -17.63 4.60
C GLU A 67 2.25 -16.98 3.31
N TRP A 68 2.83 -15.86 2.86
CA TRP A 68 2.40 -15.15 1.63
C TRP A 68 3.54 -14.88 0.65
N TRP A 69 4.78 -15.05 1.09
CA TRP A 69 6.00 -14.77 0.36
C TRP A 69 6.74 -16.06 -0.03
N GLY A 70 6.68 -17.11 0.80
CA GLY A 70 7.57 -18.28 0.76
C GLY A 70 6.90 -19.58 0.30
N THR A 71 7.19 -19.97 -0.94
CA THR A 71 6.81 -21.20 -1.67
C THR A 71 5.50 -21.15 -2.46
N GLU A 72 5.62 -21.17 -3.79
CA GLU A 72 4.50 -21.15 -4.73
C GLU A 72 3.68 -22.45 -4.70
N SER A 73 4.29 -23.54 -4.22
CA SER A 73 3.70 -24.88 -4.21
C SER A 73 2.50 -25.04 -3.27
N GLN A 74 2.27 -24.10 -2.35
CA GLN A 74 1.14 -24.13 -1.41
C GLN A 74 0.00 -23.18 -1.79
N GLY A 75 0.19 -22.37 -2.84
CA GLY A 75 -0.77 -21.35 -3.24
C GLY A 75 -1.84 -21.89 -4.19
N GLN A 76 -3.10 -21.50 -3.97
CA GLN A 76 -4.19 -21.76 -4.90
C GLN A 76 -4.50 -20.51 -5.73
N THR A 77 -4.44 -20.60 -7.05
CA THR A 77 -4.89 -19.50 -7.92
C THR A 77 -6.42 -19.39 -7.84
N ILE A 78 -6.93 -18.24 -7.41
CA ILE A 78 -8.37 -17.98 -7.28
C ILE A 78 -8.89 -17.01 -8.35
N LEU A 79 -7.99 -16.24 -8.94
CA LEU A 79 -8.29 -15.35 -10.05
C LEU A 79 -7.08 -15.30 -10.97
N ARG A 80 -7.31 -15.34 -12.28
CA ARG A 80 -6.30 -15.12 -13.30
C ARG A 80 -6.96 -14.58 -14.56
N ALA A 81 -6.49 -13.45 -15.05
CA ALA A 81 -6.96 -12.85 -16.30
C ALA A 81 -5.90 -11.94 -16.90
N THR A 82 -6.04 -11.60 -18.19
CA THR A 82 -5.14 -10.68 -18.88
C THR A 82 -5.70 -9.27 -18.83
N SER A 83 -4.89 -8.32 -18.38
CA SER A 83 -5.18 -6.90 -18.31
C SER A 83 -5.19 -6.26 -19.70
N GLY A 84 -6.15 -5.37 -19.94
CA GLY A 84 -6.19 -4.49 -21.11
C GLY A 84 -5.42 -3.18 -20.94
N LYS A 85 -4.76 -2.95 -19.79
CA LYS A 85 -4.14 -1.68 -19.40
C LYS A 85 -2.61 -1.76 -19.20
N GLY A 86 -1.98 -2.82 -19.69
CA GLY A 86 -0.51 -2.95 -19.70
C GLY A 86 0.10 -3.71 -18.52
N ASN A 87 -0.70 -4.15 -17.54
CA ASN A 87 -0.22 -4.96 -16.41
C ASN A 87 0.00 -6.45 -16.76
N GLY A 88 -0.19 -6.83 -18.02
CA GLY A 88 -0.02 -8.20 -18.49
C GLY A 88 -1.03 -9.16 -17.83
N VAL A 89 -0.57 -10.26 -17.23
CA VAL A 89 -1.45 -11.21 -16.54
C VAL A 89 -1.63 -10.82 -15.08
N VAL A 90 -2.86 -10.53 -14.66
CA VAL A 90 -3.20 -10.29 -13.25
C VAL A 90 -3.67 -11.61 -12.64
N SER A 91 -3.01 -12.06 -11.58
CA SER A 91 -3.39 -13.24 -10.82
C SER A 91 -3.50 -12.96 -9.33
N VAL A 92 -4.42 -13.65 -8.65
CA VAL A 92 -4.51 -13.66 -7.19
C VAL A 92 -4.32 -15.08 -6.70
N ILE A 93 -3.34 -15.25 -5.80
CA ILE A 93 -3.01 -16.52 -5.19
C ILE A 93 -3.40 -16.49 -3.71
N ALA A 94 -4.05 -17.56 -3.28
CA ALA A 94 -4.51 -17.79 -1.93
C ALA A 94 -3.52 -18.67 -1.16
N TYR A 95 -3.18 -18.26 0.05
CA TYR A 95 -2.42 -19.06 1.00
C TYR A 95 -3.14 -19.11 2.35
N PRO A 96 -3.06 -20.22 3.10
CA PRO A 96 -3.61 -20.26 4.45
C PRO A 96 -2.90 -19.25 5.35
N SER A 97 -3.63 -18.63 6.28
CA SER A 97 -3.03 -17.84 7.35
C SER A 97 -3.08 -18.59 8.67
N SER A 98 -1.99 -18.55 9.44
CA SER A 98 -1.97 -19.16 10.79
C SER A 98 -2.71 -18.32 11.84
N ARG A 99 -2.97 -17.05 11.54
CA ARG A 99 -3.58 -16.07 12.45
C ARG A 99 -4.91 -15.52 11.91
N PRO A 100 -5.82 -15.09 12.80
CA PRO A 100 -5.88 -15.49 14.20
C PRO A 100 -6.10 -17.01 14.31
N SER A 101 -5.64 -17.61 15.40
CA SER A 101 -5.81 -19.05 15.62
C SER A 101 -7.30 -19.40 15.79
N ARG A 102 -7.67 -20.66 15.49
CA ARG A 102 -9.07 -21.13 15.52
C ARG A 102 -9.80 -20.85 16.83
N VAL A 103 -9.10 -20.85 17.96
CA VAL A 103 -9.70 -20.57 19.27
C VAL A 103 -10.25 -19.14 19.37
N CYS A 104 -9.68 -18.19 18.61
CA CYS A 104 -10.09 -16.79 18.59
C CYS A 104 -11.29 -16.53 17.66
N TRP A 105 -11.63 -17.47 16.78
CA TRP A 105 -12.68 -17.27 15.76
C TRP A 105 -14.05 -17.02 16.40
N SER A 106 -14.38 -17.72 17.49
CA SER A 106 -15.63 -17.51 18.23
C SER A 106 -15.81 -16.07 18.74
N GLY A 107 -14.70 -15.38 19.02
CA GLY A 107 -14.73 -13.97 19.42
C GLY A 107 -15.15 -13.06 18.27
N MET A 108 -14.61 -13.31 17.08
CA MET A 108 -14.96 -12.59 15.85
C MET A 108 -16.40 -12.91 15.40
N GLU A 109 -16.82 -14.17 15.47
CA GLU A 109 -18.22 -14.55 15.18
C GLU A 109 -19.22 -13.81 16.09
N ARG A 110 -18.96 -13.77 17.40
CA ARG A 110 -19.77 -12.98 18.34
C ARG A 110 -19.74 -11.48 18.07
N TRP A 111 -18.67 -10.97 17.49
CA TRP A 111 -18.56 -9.55 17.13
C TRP A 111 -19.36 -9.24 15.86
N LEU A 112 -19.29 -10.09 14.84
CA LEU A 112 -20.12 -9.99 13.63
C LEU A 112 -21.60 -10.13 13.98
N GLN A 113 -21.94 -11.09 14.85
CA GLN A 113 -23.31 -11.30 15.30
C GLN A 113 -23.90 -10.05 15.95
N ARG A 114 -23.15 -9.41 16.87
CA ARG A 114 -23.61 -8.17 17.51
C ARG A 114 -23.86 -7.05 16.50
N ARG A 115 -23.01 -6.91 15.47
CA ARG A 115 -23.25 -5.93 14.40
C ARG A 115 -24.48 -6.26 13.56
N PHE A 116 -24.70 -7.54 13.27
CA PHE A 116 -25.89 -7.98 12.55
C PHE A 116 -27.17 -7.64 13.34
N GLU A 117 -27.17 -7.89 14.65
CA GLU A 117 -28.26 -7.54 15.57
C GLU A 117 -28.49 -6.03 15.71
N GLU A 118 -27.43 -5.22 15.68
CA GLU A 118 -27.52 -3.74 15.65
C GLU A 118 -28.30 -3.24 14.43
N ILE A 119 -28.18 -3.94 13.29
CA ILE A 119 -28.82 -3.55 12.01
C ILE A 119 -30.24 -4.15 11.88
N HIS A 120 -30.49 -5.33 12.45
CA HIS A 120 -31.77 -6.04 12.38
C HIS A 120 -32.39 -6.31 13.77
N PRO A 121 -32.85 -5.27 14.49
CA PRO A 121 -33.34 -5.41 15.86
C PRO A 121 -34.66 -6.21 16.02
N ALA A 122 -35.38 -6.46 14.93
CA ALA A 122 -36.67 -7.16 14.96
C ALA A 122 -36.87 -8.01 13.70
N TYR A 123 -36.52 -9.30 13.74
CA TYR A 123 -37.36 -10.45 13.31
C TYR A 123 -36.59 -11.75 12.98
N GLU A 124 -35.26 -11.78 12.91
CA GLU A 124 -34.52 -13.01 12.55
C GLU A 124 -33.57 -13.45 13.67
N ARG A 125 -34.14 -13.92 14.79
CA ARG A 125 -33.36 -14.66 15.79
C ARG A 125 -33.01 -16.02 15.21
N GLY A 126 -31.81 -16.17 14.66
CA GLY A 126 -31.30 -17.47 14.23
C GLY A 126 -30.20 -17.46 13.18
N GLU A 127 -29.96 -16.33 12.50
CA GLU A 127 -28.92 -16.26 11.49
C GLU A 127 -27.56 -15.96 12.11
N HIS A 128 -26.64 -16.91 11.98
CA HIS A 128 -25.27 -16.79 12.48
C HIS A 128 -24.28 -16.73 11.32
N LEU A 129 -23.35 -15.79 11.40
CA LEU A 129 -22.15 -15.78 10.57
C LEU A 129 -21.09 -16.68 11.18
N ARG A 130 -20.63 -17.66 10.41
CA ARG A 130 -19.56 -18.60 10.79
C ARG A 130 -18.32 -18.35 9.99
N ILE A 131 -17.16 -18.43 10.65
CA ILE A 131 -15.87 -18.23 10.00
C ILE A 131 -15.40 -19.55 9.38
N LEU A 132 -15.10 -19.52 8.08
CA LEU A 132 -14.47 -20.63 7.37
C LEU A 132 -12.96 -20.65 7.61
N GLY A 133 -12.35 -19.46 7.62
CA GLY A 133 -10.94 -19.31 7.93
C GLY A 133 -10.36 -17.98 7.44
N TYR A 134 -9.03 -17.88 7.58
CA TYR A 134 -8.26 -16.72 7.19
C TYR A 134 -7.21 -17.12 6.15
N GLN A 135 -7.05 -16.30 5.14
CA GLN A 135 -6.14 -16.53 4.03
C GLN A 135 -5.37 -15.26 3.71
N TRP A 136 -4.12 -15.42 3.28
CA TRP A 136 -3.40 -14.40 2.56
C TRP A 136 -3.80 -14.45 1.09
N ARG A 137 -4.06 -13.30 0.50
CA ARG A 137 -4.33 -13.10 -0.93
C ARG A 137 -3.23 -12.25 -1.50
N VAL A 138 -2.50 -12.79 -2.46
CA VAL A 138 -1.36 -12.13 -3.09
C VAL A 138 -1.70 -11.82 -4.53
N LEU A 139 -1.78 -10.53 -4.85
CA LEU A 139 -1.98 -10.04 -6.21
C LEU A 139 -0.63 -9.95 -6.93
N ARG A 140 -0.57 -10.49 -8.14
CA ARG A 140 0.64 -10.54 -8.96
C ARG A 140 0.38 -10.08 -10.38
N PHE A 141 1.41 -9.52 -10.99
CA PHE A 141 1.49 -9.27 -12.43
C PHE A 141 2.45 -10.26 -13.08
N ASN A 142 2.07 -10.80 -14.22
CA ASN A 142 2.84 -11.75 -15.02
C ASN A 142 3.31 -12.98 -14.21
N ASP A 143 2.56 -13.34 -13.16
CA ASP A 143 2.84 -14.39 -12.18
C ASP A 143 4.14 -14.20 -11.35
N ASP A 144 5.00 -13.25 -11.73
CA ASP A 144 6.31 -12.96 -11.12
C ASP A 144 6.28 -11.76 -10.15
N THR A 145 5.71 -10.63 -10.58
CA THR A 145 5.79 -9.36 -9.84
C THR A 145 4.70 -9.32 -8.78
N ARG A 146 5.10 -9.39 -7.50
CA ARG A 146 4.16 -9.27 -6.37
C ARG A 146 3.80 -7.80 -6.18
N GLN A 147 2.53 -7.48 -6.34
CA GLN A 147 2.02 -6.12 -6.26
C GLN A 147 1.40 -5.82 -4.90
N SER A 148 0.66 -6.77 -4.32
CA SER A 148 0.01 -6.56 -3.04
C SER A 148 -0.21 -7.87 -2.29
N ALA A 149 -0.19 -7.80 -0.96
CA ALA A 149 -0.61 -8.87 -0.07
C ALA A 149 -1.69 -8.36 0.89
N ALA A 150 -2.80 -9.07 0.95
CA ALA A 150 -3.95 -8.76 1.79
C ALA A 150 -4.34 -9.98 2.62
N LYS A 151 -4.68 -9.75 3.89
CA LYS A 151 -5.30 -10.79 4.71
C LYS A 151 -6.80 -10.75 4.55
N VAL A 152 -7.44 -11.90 4.39
CA VAL A 152 -8.87 -12.02 4.13
C VAL A 152 -9.48 -13.05 5.08
N MET A 153 -10.56 -12.67 5.74
CA MET A 153 -11.46 -13.58 6.44
C MET A 153 -12.54 -14.04 5.47
N ALA A 154 -12.78 -15.34 5.42
CA ALA A 154 -13.94 -15.92 4.74
C ALA A 154 -14.97 -16.36 5.78
N ALA A 155 -16.22 -15.98 5.58
CA ALA A 155 -17.35 -16.35 6.42
C ALA A 155 -18.55 -16.75 5.56
N TYR A 156 -19.47 -17.48 6.15
CA TYR A 156 -20.76 -17.83 5.52
C TYR A 156 -21.87 -17.64 6.53
N GLN A 157 -23.09 -17.56 6.03
CA GLN A 157 -24.29 -17.50 6.84
C GLN A 157 -24.86 -18.91 6.99
N GLU A 158 -25.16 -19.35 8.21
CA GLU A 158 -25.64 -20.73 8.44
C GLU A 158 -26.93 -21.06 7.66
N SER A 159 -27.81 -20.08 7.45
CA SER A 159 -29.03 -20.24 6.65
C SER A 159 -28.77 -20.36 5.14
N LYS A 160 -27.59 -19.93 4.67
CA LYS A 160 -27.18 -19.90 3.25
C LYS A 160 -25.71 -20.33 3.09
N PRO A 161 -25.38 -21.61 3.33
CA PRO A 161 -24.00 -22.07 3.33
C PRO A 161 -23.29 -21.97 1.98
N ASP A 162 -24.03 -21.87 0.88
CA ASP A 162 -23.48 -21.72 -0.47
C ASP A 162 -22.97 -20.30 -0.78
N THR A 163 -23.22 -19.33 0.11
CA THR A 163 -22.76 -17.95 -0.05
C THR A 163 -21.58 -17.65 0.88
N ILE A 164 -20.43 -17.33 0.28
CA ILE A 164 -19.21 -16.96 1.00
C ILE A 164 -19.02 -15.44 0.94
N TYR A 165 -18.83 -14.84 2.12
CA TYR A 165 -18.48 -13.44 2.29
C TYR A 165 -16.99 -13.33 2.61
N CYS A 166 -16.29 -12.49 1.85
CA CYS A 166 -14.88 -12.19 2.04
C CYS A 166 -14.73 -10.79 2.63
N MET A 167 -13.96 -10.67 3.70
CA MET A 167 -13.63 -9.40 4.35
C MET A 167 -12.12 -9.27 4.48
N GLN A 168 -11.53 -8.35 3.72
CA GLN A 168 -10.14 -7.94 3.95
C GLN A 168 -9.96 -7.43 5.37
N GLN A 169 -8.90 -7.85 6.05
CA GLN A 169 -8.60 -7.46 7.42
C GLN A 169 -7.92 -6.10 7.43
N PRO A 170 -8.63 -5.01 7.83
CA PRO A 170 -8.17 -3.65 7.63
C PRO A 170 -6.97 -3.26 8.49
N HIS A 171 -6.69 -4.03 9.55
CA HIS A 171 -5.57 -3.78 10.47
C HIS A 171 -4.25 -4.41 9.99
N CYS A 172 -4.27 -5.23 8.94
CA CYS A 172 -3.09 -5.95 8.48
C CYS A 172 -2.43 -5.24 7.29
N LEU A 173 -1.22 -4.72 7.50
CA LEU A 173 -0.30 -4.34 6.42
C LEU A 173 0.81 -5.38 6.37
N ALA A 174 0.83 -6.21 5.34
CA ALA A 174 1.82 -7.30 5.23
C ALA A 174 3.17 -6.82 4.71
N VAL A 175 3.17 -5.90 3.74
CA VAL A 175 4.40 -5.47 3.08
C VAL A 175 5.02 -4.30 3.86
N PRO A 176 6.31 -4.38 4.27
CA PRO A 176 6.92 -3.38 5.16
C PRO A 176 6.88 -1.94 4.63
N TYR A 177 6.92 -1.73 3.31
CA TYR A 177 6.89 -0.38 2.75
C TYR A 177 5.57 0.34 3.03
N LEU A 178 4.44 -0.38 3.16
CA LEU A 178 3.16 0.23 3.54
C LEU A 178 3.19 0.74 4.97
N LYS A 179 3.79 -0.03 5.89
CA LYS A 179 4.01 0.42 7.28
C LYS A 179 4.92 1.63 7.30
N SER A 180 5.93 1.67 6.43
CA SER A 180 6.82 2.82 6.28
C SER A 180 6.10 4.08 5.82
N MET A 181 5.33 3.99 4.73
CA MET A 181 4.55 5.12 4.21
C MET A 181 3.59 5.66 5.26
N VAL A 182 2.84 4.78 5.94
CA VAL A 182 1.91 5.17 7.00
C VAL A 182 2.63 5.83 8.17
N SER A 183 3.71 5.22 8.66
CA SER A 183 4.46 5.73 9.82
C SER A 183 5.03 7.12 9.56
N THR A 184 5.74 7.27 8.44
CA THR A 184 6.40 8.53 8.07
C THR A 184 5.37 9.60 7.69
N GLY A 185 4.33 9.24 6.93
CA GLY A 185 3.26 10.15 6.54
C GLY A 185 2.47 10.70 7.73
N LEU A 186 1.98 9.83 8.61
CA LEU A 186 1.17 10.25 9.75
C LEU A 186 1.99 11.05 10.77
N ALA A 187 3.23 10.65 11.05
CA ALA A 187 4.12 11.41 11.92
C ALA A 187 4.44 12.79 11.34
N THR A 188 4.59 12.89 10.02
CA THR A 188 4.87 14.17 9.34
C THR A 188 3.68 15.11 9.40
N ILE A 189 2.47 14.68 9.01
CA ILE A 189 1.31 15.57 9.06
C ILE A 189 0.97 16.01 10.51
N ALA A 190 1.18 15.13 11.50
CA ALA A 190 1.05 15.48 12.91
C ALA A 190 2.11 16.50 13.39
N SER A 191 3.25 16.57 12.69
CA SER A 191 4.29 17.58 12.90
C SER A 191 4.00 18.88 12.14
N CYS A 192 2.98 18.90 11.27
CA CYS A 192 2.55 20.06 10.49
C CYS A 192 1.44 20.89 11.15
N ASN A 193 1.29 20.81 12.48
CA ASN A 193 0.19 21.43 13.23
C ASN A 193 -1.22 21.04 12.77
N TYR A 194 -1.36 19.93 12.03
CA TYR A 194 -2.67 19.38 11.69
C TYR A 194 -3.30 18.71 12.91
N ASP A 195 -4.59 18.99 13.15
CA ASP A 195 -5.36 18.33 14.20
C ASP A 195 -5.74 16.89 13.82
N ILE A 196 -4.74 16.02 13.88
CA ILE A 196 -4.86 14.59 13.59
C ILE A 196 -5.73 13.86 14.63
N ILE A 197 -5.85 14.39 15.84
CA ILE A 197 -6.66 13.77 16.91
C ILE A 197 -8.15 13.88 16.55
N SER A 198 -8.61 15.07 16.15
CA SER A 198 -9.99 15.24 15.70
C SER A 198 -10.31 14.41 14.47
N ALA A 199 -9.36 14.27 13.53
CA ALA A 199 -9.54 13.39 12.38
C ALA A 199 -9.62 11.90 12.77
N ALA A 200 -8.74 11.43 13.66
CA ALA A 200 -8.76 10.05 14.15
C ALA A 200 -10.08 9.67 14.83
N GLN A 201 -10.68 10.63 15.55
CA GLN A 201 -11.96 10.49 16.26
C GLN A 201 -13.20 10.78 15.40
N GLY A 202 -13.04 11.09 14.11
CA GLY A 202 -14.18 11.38 13.22
C GLY A 202 -14.84 12.74 13.44
N LYS A 203 -14.23 13.61 14.25
CA LYS A 203 -14.73 14.96 14.55
C LYS A 203 -14.39 15.98 13.45
N LYS A 204 -13.38 15.68 12.63
CA LYS A 204 -12.92 16.50 11.51
C LYS A 204 -12.71 15.61 10.28
N PRO A 205 -13.20 16.00 9.09
CA PRO A 205 -12.89 15.28 7.87
C PRO A 205 -11.41 15.42 7.54
N MET A 206 -10.82 14.35 7.00
CA MET A 206 -9.46 14.32 6.49
C MET A 206 -9.47 13.73 5.07
N HIS A 207 -9.13 14.54 4.08
CA HIS A 207 -9.14 14.14 2.69
C HIS A 207 -7.81 13.48 2.32
N ILE A 208 -7.88 12.19 1.98
CA ILE A 208 -6.73 11.38 1.61
C ILE A 208 -6.89 10.91 0.17
N LEU A 209 -5.84 11.04 -0.64
CA LEU A 209 -5.76 10.43 -1.97
C LEU A 209 -4.77 9.27 -1.95
N CYS A 210 -5.15 8.12 -2.49
CA CYS A 210 -4.28 6.98 -2.74
C CYS A 210 -4.21 6.74 -4.25
N ILE A 211 -3.03 6.88 -4.84
CA ILE A 211 -2.76 6.59 -6.25
C ILE A 211 -2.06 5.24 -6.32
N GLY A 212 -2.66 4.30 -7.05
CA GLY A 212 -2.32 2.88 -7.00
C GLY A 212 -3.13 2.17 -5.92
N HIS A 213 -4.11 1.37 -6.35
CA HIS A 213 -4.98 0.64 -5.43
C HIS A 213 -4.37 -0.70 -5.04
N GLY A 214 -3.83 -1.42 -6.03
CA GLY A 214 -3.34 -2.77 -5.86
C GLY A 214 -4.41 -3.68 -5.25
N GLY A 215 -4.15 -4.21 -4.06
CA GLY A 215 -5.12 -5.02 -3.30
C GLY A 215 -5.98 -4.24 -2.31
N GLY A 216 -5.83 -2.92 -2.19
CA GLY A 216 -6.64 -2.06 -1.31
C GLY A 216 -6.21 -2.01 0.17
N SER A 217 -5.11 -2.67 0.55
CA SER A 217 -4.68 -2.74 1.96
C SER A 217 -4.40 -1.37 2.57
N LEU A 218 -3.71 -0.47 1.84
CA LEU A 218 -3.38 0.87 2.31
C LEU A 218 -4.61 1.76 2.54
N PRO A 219 -5.48 2.01 1.54
CA PRO A 219 -6.64 2.87 1.75
C PRO A 219 -7.62 2.31 2.79
N LEU A 220 -7.79 0.98 2.84
CA LEU A 220 -8.63 0.36 3.85
C LEU A 220 -8.05 0.53 5.27
N PHE A 221 -6.73 0.39 5.42
CA PHE A 221 -6.06 0.63 6.69
C PHE A 221 -6.28 2.07 7.17
N LEU A 222 -6.02 3.05 6.30
CA LEU A 222 -6.19 4.48 6.62
C LEU A 222 -7.62 4.79 7.04
N ALA A 223 -8.62 4.35 6.27
CA ALA A 223 -10.02 4.54 6.63
C ALA A 223 -10.40 3.85 7.95
N SER A 224 -9.82 2.69 8.27
CA SER A 224 -10.10 2.00 9.53
C SER A 224 -9.48 2.66 10.76
N LYS A 225 -8.32 3.30 10.61
CA LYS A 225 -7.57 3.94 11.70
C LYS A 225 -7.95 5.40 11.92
N ILE A 226 -8.47 6.06 10.89
CA ILE A 226 -8.86 7.47 10.92
C ILE A 226 -10.35 7.54 10.61
N GLN A 227 -11.18 7.69 11.64
CA GLN A 227 -12.64 7.66 11.48
C GLN A 227 -13.16 8.82 10.62
N GLY A 228 -12.47 9.96 10.61
CA GLY A 228 -12.77 11.12 9.78
C GLY A 228 -12.17 11.06 8.37
N ALA A 229 -11.42 10.01 8.02
CA ALA A 229 -10.81 9.94 6.69
C ALA A 229 -11.86 9.74 5.60
N ILE A 230 -11.76 10.55 4.55
CA ILE A 230 -12.44 10.41 3.27
C ILE A 230 -11.34 10.05 2.27
N VAL A 231 -11.35 8.80 1.81
CA VAL A 231 -10.25 8.25 1.01
C VAL A 231 -10.70 8.09 -0.44
N HIS A 232 -10.11 8.91 -1.30
CA HIS A 232 -10.19 8.76 -2.75
C HIS A 232 -9.06 7.83 -3.20
N ILE A 233 -9.38 6.86 -4.04
CA ILE A 233 -8.45 5.84 -4.50
C ILE A 233 -8.52 5.80 -6.01
N VAL A 234 -7.38 5.78 -6.67
CA VAL A 234 -7.29 5.78 -8.13
C VAL A 234 -6.45 4.60 -8.58
N ASP A 235 -7.02 3.79 -9.47
CA ASP A 235 -6.30 2.75 -10.19
C ASP A 235 -6.66 2.79 -11.67
N ILE A 236 -5.67 2.58 -12.53
CA ILE A 236 -5.84 2.64 -13.98
C ILE A 236 -6.45 1.34 -14.54
N ASP A 237 -6.31 0.23 -13.81
CA ASP A 237 -6.65 -1.09 -14.31
C ASP A 237 -7.94 -1.65 -13.69
N PRO A 238 -9.05 -1.74 -14.46
CA PRO A 238 -10.29 -2.30 -13.96
C PRO A 238 -10.16 -3.76 -13.52
N LEU A 239 -9.17 -4.51 -14.06
CA LEU A 239 -8.94 -5.87 -13.64
C LEU A 239 -8.33 -5.94 -12.23
N VAL A 240 -7.47 -4.99 -11.86
CA VAL A 240 -6.92 -4.85 -10.51
C VAL A 240 -8.04 -4.50 -9.52
N ILE A 241 -8.89 -3.53 -9.89
CA ILE A 241 -10.10 -3.18 -9.11
C ILE A 241 -10.98 -4.41 -8.91
N SER A 242 -11.34 -5.11 -9.99
CA SER A 242 -12.15 -6.34 -9.93
C SER A 242 -11.49 -7.42 -9.06
N ALA A 243 -10.18 -7.63 -9.17
CA ALA A 243 -9.45 -8.59 -8.36
C ALA A 243 -9.47 -8.25 -6.87
N SER A 244 -9.28 -6.97 -6.53
CA SER A 244 -9.31 -6.50 -5.15
C SER A 244 -10.67 -6.76 -4.47
N VAL A 245 -11.77 -6.48 -5.18
CA VAL A 245 -13.13 -6.64 -4.65
C VAL A 245 -13.49 -8.12 -4.57
N ARG A 246 -13.34 -8.85 -5.68
CA ARG A 246 -13.86 -10.22 -5.80
C ARG A 246 -12.97 -11.26 -5.13
N ALA A 247 -11.66 -11.09 -5.16
CA ALA A 247 -10.71 -12.10 -4.70
C ALA A 247 -9.99 -11.70 -3.40
N MET A 248 -9.86 -10.41 -3.12
CA MET A 248 -9.15 -9.89 -1.94
C MET A 248 -10.09 -9.29 -0.87
N GLY A 249 -11.40 -9.30 -1.09
CA GLY A 249 -12.40 -8.89 -0.10
C GLY A 249 -12.40 -7.40 0.22
N PHE A 250 -11.96 -6.56 -0.73
CA PHE A 250 -12.09 -5.10 -0.62
C PHE A 250 -13.57 -4.70 -0.77
N PRO A 251 -14.07 -3.65 -0.07
CA PRO A 251 -15.50 -3.32 -0.06
C PRO A 251 -16.03 -2.94 -1.46
N ALA A 252 -17.00 -3.68 -1.99
CA ALA A 252 -17.55 -3.43 -3.33
C ALA A 252 -18.27 -2.09 -3.46
N PHE A 253 -18.91 -1.61 -2.39
CA PHE A 253 -19.63 -0.33 -2.34
C PHE A 253 -18.71 0.90 -2.56
N SER A 254 -17.39 0.73 -2.40
CA SER A 254 -16.42 1.80 -2.63
C SER A 254 -16.24 2.14 -4.10
N VAL A 255 -16.60 1.24 -5.03
CA VAL A 255 -16.35 1.39 -6.46
C VAL A 255 -17.21 2.51 -7.04
N MET A 256 -16.55 3.42 -7.76
CA MET A 256 -17.14 4.55 -8.45
C MET A 256 -17.30 4.24 -9.94
N THR A 257 -18.34 4.79 -10.54
CA THR A 257 -18.57 4.79 -11.98
C THR A 257 -17.82 5.95 -12.64
N GLN A 258 -17.72 5.95 -13.96
CA GLN A 258 -17.15 7.05 -14.73
C GLN A 258 -17.90 8.38 -14.54
N SER A 259 -19.18 8.33 -14.14
CA SER A 259 -19.99 9.51 -13.83
C SER A 259 -19.81 10.03 -12.40
N ALA A 260 -18.84 9.50 -11.66
CA ALA A 260 -18.57 9.81 -10.25
C ALA A 260 -19.71 9.45 -9.26
N ASP A 261 -20.66 8.62 -9.69
CA ASP A 261 -21.62 7.96 -8.80
C ASP A 261 -21.09 6.61 -8.31
N ARG A 262 -21.59 6.10 -7.19
CA ARG A 262 -21.27 4.74 -6.74
C ARG A 262 -21.83 3.70 -7.71
N ALA A 263 -21.06 2.64 -7.95
CA ALA A 263 -21.49 1.51 -8.78
C ALA A 263 -22.70 0.77 -8.17
N PHE A 264 -22.85 0.83 -6.85
CA PHE A 264 -24.01 0.34 -6.12
C PHE A 264 -24.74 1.52 -5.47
N ALA A 265 -26.06 1.62 -5.71
CA ALA A 265 -26.86 2.75 -5.20
C ALA A 265 -26.95 2.79 -3.66
N LYS A 266 -26.88 1.63 -3.00
CA LYS A 266 -26.92 1.47 -1.54
C LYS A 266 -26.01 0.33 -1.10
N PRO A 267 -25.41 0.40 0.11
CA PRO A 267 -24.64 -0.72 0.65
C PRO A 267 -25.58 -1.89 0.94
N SER A 268 -25.06 -3.11 0.80
CA SER A 268 -25.82 -4.29 1.23
C SER A 268 -25.81 -4.39 2.76
N PRO A 269 -26.80 -5.03 3.40
CA PRO A 269 -26.80 -5.19 4.85
C PRO A 269 -25.53 -5.90 5.37
N ILE A 270 -24.94 -6.80 4.58
CA ILE A 270 -23.68 -7.47 4.96
C ILE A 270 -22.47 -6.53 4.90
N ASP A 271 -22.48 -5.51 4.01
CA ASP A 271 -21.43 -4.50 3.99
C ASP A 271 -21.40 -3.71 5.30
N GLU A 272 -22.56 -3.37 5.86
CA GLU A 272 -22.62 -2.70 7.16
C GLU A 272 -22.10 -3.58 8.31
N VAL A 273 -22.43 -4.87 8.29
CA VAL A 273 -21.91 -5.83 9.26
C VAL A 273 -20.38 -5.92 9.18
N MET A 274 -19.83 -6.06 7.98
CA MET A 274 -18.38 -6.22 7.78
C MET A 274 -17.62 -4.91 8.06
N TRP A 275 -18.12 -3.79 7.55
CA TRP A 275 -17.35 -2.56 7.45
C TRP A 275 -17.78 -1.44 8.40
N LYS A 276 -19.01 -1.46 8.93
CA LYS A 276 -19.56 -0.43 9.85
C LYS A 276 -19.22 1.00 9.41
N GLY A 277 -19.72 1.41 8.25
CA GLY A 277 -19.47 2.74 7.66
C GLY A 277 -18.06 2.99 7.08
N ILE A 278 -17.07 2.09 7.24
CA ILE A 278 -15.74 2.28 6.60
C ILE A 278 -15.87 2.35 5.07
N HIS A 279 -16.62 1.41 4.49
CA HIS A 279 -16.89 1.31 3.06
C HIS A 279 -17.55 2.56 2.43
N GLU A 280 -18.28 3.35 3.21
CA GLU A 280 -18.91 4.60 2.75
C GLU A 280 -17.92 5.77 2.63
N ARG A 281 -16.74 5.64 3.27
CA ARG A 281 -15.70 6.67 3.22
C ARG A 281 -14.61 6.37 2.20
N LEU A 282 -14.76 5.27 1.46
CA LEU A 282 -13.87 4.85 0.38
C LEU A 282 -14.52 5.16 -0.97
N TYR A 283 -13.75 5.73 -1.88
CA TYR A 283 -14.16 6.10 -3.23
C TYR A 283 -13.09 5.63 -4.23
N LEU A 284 -13.29 4.47 -4.83
CA LEU A 284 -12.36 3.81 -5.75
C LEU A 284 -12.74 4.08 -7.20
N TYR A 285 -11.90 4.84 -7.91
CA TYR A 285 -12.09 5.24 -9.29
C TYR A 285 -11.21 4.42 -10.23
N GLU A 286 -11.80 3.92 -11.31
CA GLU A 286 -11.06 3.51 -12.51
C GLU A 286 -10.68 4.76 -13.29
N ALA A 287 -9.46 5.25 -13.12
CA ALA A 287 -8.98 6.46 -13.78
C ALA A 287 -7.47 6.50 -13.89
N ASP A 288 -6.97 7.28 -14.84
CA ASP A 288 -5.57 7.69 -14.83
C ASP A 288 -5.32 8.70 -13.71
N ALA A 289 -4.20 8.57 -13.00
CA ALA A 289 -3.89 9.47 -11.89
C ALA A 289 -3.71 10.93 -12.30
N GLU A 290 -3.12 11.19 -13.49
CA GLU A 290 -2.96 12.54 -14.04
C GLU A 290 -4.31 13.16 -14.40
N GLU A 291 -5.13 12.42 -15.13
CA GLU A 291 -6.47 12.88 -15.50
C GLU A 291 -7.35 13.13 -14.26
N PHE A 292 -7.30 12.21 -13.29
CA PHE A 292 -8.09 12.34 -12.06
C PHE A 292 -7.71 13.59 -11.26
N ILE A 293 -6.41 13.85 -11.04
CA ILE A 293 -5.99 14.98 -10.21
C ILE A 293 -6.24 16.33 -10.90
N ILE A 294 -6.12 16.40 -12.24
CA ILE A 294 -6.42 17.59 -13.03
C ILE A 294 -7.89 17.97 -12.89
N ASN A 295 -8.77 16.97 -12.96
CA ASN A 295 -10.23 17.17 -12.91
C ASN A 295 -10.80 17.25 -11.49
N SER A 296 -10.02 16.84 -10.47
CA SER A 296 -10.44 16.90 -9.08
C SER A 296 -10.56 18.34 -8.60
N THR A 297 -11.64 18.65 -7.89
CA THR A 297 -11.82 19.92 -7.18
C THR A 297 -11.42 19.82 -5.71
N ASN A 298 -11.11 18.61 -5.23
CA ASN A 298 -10.81 18.37 -3.82
C ASN A 298 -9.43 18.92 -3.45
N LEU A 299 -9.33 19.39 -2.20
CA LEU A 299 -8.08 19.72 -1.55
C LEU A 299 -7.71 18.58 -0.60
N TYR A 300 -6.48 18.07 -0.70
CA TYR A 300 -6.03 16.89 0.04
C TYR A 300 -5.10 17.26 1.19
N ASP A 301 -5.36 16.66 2.35
CA ASP A 301 -4.48 16.75 3.52
C ASP A 301 -3.30 15.79 3.35
N MET A 302 -3.55 14.60 2.78
CA MET A 302 -2.52 13.61 2.49
C MET A 302 -2.70 12.98 1.12
N VAL A 303 -1.59 12.69 0.46
CA VAL A 303 -1.55 11.92 -0.78
C VAL A 303 -0.52 10.80 -0.66
N PHE A 304 -0.93 9.57 -0.92
CA PHE A 304 -0.07 8.39 -1.00
C PHE A 304 0.03 7.95 -2.45
N ILE A 305 1.24 7.68 -2.93
CA ILE A 305 1.53 7.25 -4.30
C ILE A 305 2.29 5.93 -4.24
N ASP A 306 1.64 4.87 -4.70
CA ASP A 306 2.14 3.49 -4.80
C ASP A 306 1.73 2.90 -6.15
N ALA A 307 2.20 3.52 -7.23
CA ALA A 307 1.80 3.20 -8.60
C ALA A 307 3.00 2.91 -9.49
N TYR A 308 3.02 1.73 -10.08
CA TYR A 308 4.03 1.27 -11.02
C TYR A 308 3.35 0.74 -12.28
N ASP A 309 4.05 0.77 -13.40
CA ASP A 309 3.57 0.10 -14.61
C ASP A 309 3.82 -1.42 -14.56
N GLY A 310 3.41 -2.12 -15.63
CA GLY A 310 3.57 -3.57 -15.74
C GLY A 310 5.02 -4.06 -15.73
N ASP A 311 5.99 -3.16 -15.94
CA ASP A 311 7.43 -3.41 -15.94
C ASP A 311 8.11 -3.00 -14.62
N ASP A 312 7.31 -2.67 -13.58
CA ASP A 312 7.78 -2.27 -12.26
C ASP A 312 8.52 -0.92 -12.25
N ILE A 313 8.16 -0.02 -13.19
CA ILE A 313 8.76 1.31 -13.31
C ILE A 313 7.78 2.36 -12.76
N PHE A 314 8.30 3.29 -11.94
CA PHE A 314 7.51 4.44 -11.49
C PHE A 314 7.36 5.45 -12.66
N PRO A 315 6.13 5.64 -13.21
CA PRO A 315 5.96 6.30 -14.50
C PRO A 315 6.43 7.76 -14.48
N ARG A 316 7.18 8.16 -15.52
CA ARG A 316 7.74 9.53 -15.63
C ARG A 316 6.72 10.65 -15.47
N LYS A 317 5.52 10.45 -16.00
CA LYS A 317 4.43 11.42 -15.89
C LYS A 317 4.00 11.72 -14.44
N LEU A 318 4.30 10.83 -13.48
CA LEU A 318 3.93 11.01 -12.08
C LEU A 318 5.01 11.73 -11.26
N TRP A 319 6.16 12.06 -11.83
CA TRP A 319 7.25 12.69 -11.07
C TRP A 319 8.05 13.74 -11.81
N ASP A 320 7.97 13.81 -13.14
CA ASP A 320 8.65 14.86 -13.90
C ASP A 320 8.16 16.25 -13.43
N SER A 321 9.09 17.16 -13.15
CA SER A 321 8.77 18.49 -12.61
C SER A 321 7.88 19.31 -13.53
N GLU A 322 7.92 19.03 -14.84
CA GLU A 322 7.11 19.71 -15.84
C GLU A 322 5.78 19.01 -16.13
N SER A 323 5.55 17.83 -15.55
CA SER A 323 4.31 17.05 -15.74
C SER A 323 3.07 17.82 -15.29
N LEU A 324 1.96 17.57 -15.98
CA LEU A 324 0.67 18.14 -15.59
C LEU A 324 0.22 17.54 -14.25
N PHE A 325 0.51 16.26 -14.01
CA PHE A 325 0.24 15.60 -12.73
C PHE A 325 0.85 16.36 -11.55
N LEU A 326 2.16 16.61 -11.54
CA LEU A 326 2.82 17.17 -10.36
C LEU A 326 2.41 18.63 -10.11
N LYS A 327 2.19 19.39 -11.18
CA LYS A 327 1.62 20.76 -11.14
C LYS A 327 0.20 20.76 -10.57
N ALA A 328 -0.67 19.86 -11.06
CA ALA A 328 -2.02 19.71 -10.56
C ALA A 328 -2.03 19.24 -9.10
N LEU A 329 -1.21 18.26 -8.73
CA LEU A 329 -1.04 17.79 -7.35
C LEU A 329 -0.65 18.94 -6.42
N SER A 330 0.30 19.79 -6.81
CA SER A 330 0.68 20.99 -6.06
C SER A 330 -0.52 21.91 -5.80
N SER A 331 -1.40 22.12 -6.79
CA SER A 331 -2.61 22.94 -6.61
C SER A 331 -3.71 22.27 -5.77
N ARG A 332 -3.71 20.94 -5.68
CA ARG A 332 -4.70 20.14 -4.93
C ARG A 332 -4.23 19.70 -3.56
N LEU A 333 -3.03 20.08 -3.15
CA LEU A 333 -2.49 19.78 -1.83
C LEU A 333 -2.79 20.93 -0.85
N HIS A 334 -3.19 20.63 0.38
CA HIS A 334 -3.50 21.67 1.36
C HIS A 334 -2.27 22.58 1.60
N PRO A 335 -2.39 23.92 1.50
CA PRO A 335 -1.23 24.82 1.50
C PRO A 335 -0.43 24.79 2.81
N ASN A 336 -1.07 24.55 3.95
CA ASN A 336 -0.41 24.67 5.25
C ASN A 336 0.22 23.36 5.77
N HIS A 337 -0.37 22.21 5.45
CA HIS A 337 0.00 20.93 6.08
C HIS A 337 -0.06 19.74 5.13
N GLY A 338 -0.40 20.01 3.87
CA GLY A 338 -0.55 18.95 2.89
C GLY A 338 0.75 18.17 2.76
N THR A 339 0.61 16.84 2.83
CA THR A 339 1.73 15.90 2.91
C THR A 339 1.59 14.84 1.82
N VAL A 340 2.64 14.63 1.03
CA VAL A 340 2.72 13.61 -0.01
C VAL A 340 3.72 12.53 0.42
N VAL A 341 3.35 11.27 0.24
CA VAL A 341 4.18 10.10 0.54
C VAL A 341 4.25 9.21 -0.69
N VAL A 342 5.46 8.91 -1.17
CA VAL A 342 5.69 8.14 -2.39
C VAL A 342 6.50 6.90 -2.06
N ASN A 343 6.03 5.73 -2.52
CA ASN A 343 6.84 4.51 -2.53
C ASN A 343 7.77 4.54 -3.73
N LEU A 344 9.07 4.31 -3.51
CA LEU A 344 10.09 4.27 -4.55
C LEU A 344 10.88 2.96 -4.43
N HIS A 345 11.13 2.31 -5.57
CA HIS A 345 12.04 1.16 -5.59
C HIS A 345 13.47 1.71 -5.58
N SER A 346 14.28 1.24 -4.63
CA SER A 346 15.67 1.67 -4.49
C SER A 346 16.45 1.26 -5.74
N ASP A 347 17.02 2.25 -6.41
CA ASP A 347 17.81 2.11 -7.64
C ASP A 347 19.31 2.10 -7.38
N SER A 348 19.74 1.99 -6.10
CA SER A 348 21.15 1.94 -5.72
C SER A 348 21.89 0.93 -6.60
N ASP A 349 22.72 1.43 -7.52
CA ASP A 349 23.46 0.63 -8.51
C ASP A 349 24.30 -0.43 -7.79
N ILE A 350 23.79 -1.67 -7.67
CA ILE A 350 24.54 -2.77 -7.02
C ILE A 350 25.71 -3.26 -7.92
N LEU A 351 25.83 -2.73 -9.13
CA LEU A 351 26.85 -3.15 -10.10
C LEU A 351 27.67 -1.95 -10.57
N ASN A 352 28.97 -1.98 -10.26
CA ASN A 352 29.94 -1.21 -11.01
C ASN A 352 29.87 -1.57 -12.50
N ARG A 353 30.33 -0.67 -13.38
CA ARG A 353 30.32 -0.82 -14.85
C ARG A 353 31.07 -2.08 -15.36
N ASP A 354 31.82 -2.74 -14.48
CA ASP A 354 32.60 -3.95 -14.70
C ASP A 354 31.96 -5.23 -14.10
N GLY A 355 30.76 -5.14 -13.50
CA GLY A 355 30.05 -6.27 -12.89
C GLY A 355 30.61 -6.74 -11.54
N SER A 356 31.54 -5.99 -10.94
CA SER A 356 32.05 -6.28 -9.60
C SER A 356 31.10 -5.75 -8.50
N PHE A 357 31.04 -6.46 -7.37
CA PHE A 357 30.41 -5.95 -6.15
C PHE A 357 31.33 -4.91 -5.51
N SER A 358 30.79 -3.76 -5.09
CA SER A 358 31.54 -2.82 -4.26
C SER A 358 32.03 -3.55 -3.01
N SER A 359 33.35 -3.68 -2.91
CA SER A 359 33.98 -4.37 -1.80
C SER A 359 34.15 -3.40 -0.64
N ILE A 360 33.55 -3.78 0.50
CA ILE A 360 34.11 -3.59 1.85
C ILE A 360 34.02 -2.14 2.40
N PHE A 361 33.08 -1.95 3.34
CA PHE A 361 32.95 -0.84 4.31
C PHE A 361 32.39 0.54 3.89
N GLU A 362 31.21 0.59 3.26
CA GLU A 362 30.32 1.76 3.39
C GLU A 362 28.91 1.30 3.84
N PRO A 363 28.41 1.77 5.00
CA PRO A 363 27.05 1.46 5.48
C PRO A 363 25.97 2.31 4.81
N ILE A 364 26.31 3.06 3.76
CA ILE A 364 25.45 4.00 3.06
C ILE A 364 25.37 3.48 1.62
N LEU A 365 24.29 2.84 1.22
CA LEU A 365 23.98 2.78 -0.21
C LEU A 365 23.39 4.15 -0.55
N PRO A 366 24.12 5.03 -1.27
CA PRO A 366 23.56 6.31 -1.66
C PRO A 366 22.32 6.09 -2.53
N MET A 367 21.35 6.99 -2.38
CA MET A 367 20.21 7.11 -3.28
C MET A 367 20.72 7.13 -4.72
N GLY A 368 20.22 6.24 -5.58
CA GLY A 368 20.63 6.25 -6.97
C GLY A 368 20.11 7.50 -7.68
N LYS A 369 20.67 7.77 -8.86
CA LYS A 369 20.40 9.02 -9.59
C LYS A 369 18.92 9.19 -9.92
N TYR A 370 18.20 8.11 -10.18
CA TYR A 370 16.80 8.18 -10.53
C TYR A 370 15.95 8.52 -9.31
N VAL A 371 16.14 7.85 -8.17
CA VAL A 371 15.38 8.18 -6.94
C VAL A 371 15.69 9.61 -6.47
N SER A 372 16.95 10.06 -6.59
CA SER A 372 17.32 11.44 -6.27
C SER A 372 16.62 12.47 -7.15
N GLN A 373 16.50 12.22 -8.47
CA GLN A 373 15.77 13.09 -9.38
C GLN A 373 14.28 13.18 -9.05
N VAL A 374 13.67 12.04 -8.72
CA VAL A 374 12.26 11.98 -8.28
C VAL A 374 12.06 12.81 -7.01
N CYS A 375 12.91 12.59 -6.00
CA CYS A 375 12.87 13.33 -4.73
C CYS A 375 12.99 14.84 -4.96
N GLN A 376 13.93 15.27 -5.80
CA GLN A 376 14.12 16.69 -6.10
C GLN A 376 12.90 17.30 -6.80
N ALA A 377 12.34 16.61 -7.80
CA ALA A 377 11.18 17.11 -8.54
C ALA A 377 9.97 17.32 -7.62
N TYR A 378 9.69 16.37 -6.72
CA TYR A 378 8.60 16.52 -5.73
C TYR A 378 8.87 17.67 -4.76
N LYS A 379 10.09 17.82 -4.26
CA LYS A 379 10.47 18.93 -3.38
C LYS A 379 10.26 20.28 -4.09
N ASP A 380 10.85 20.43 -5.27
CA ASP A 380 10.85 21.69 -6.02
C ASP A 380 9.43 22.14 -6.38
N VAL A 381 8.55 21.23 -6.78
CA VAL A 381 7.19 21.57 -7.23
C VAL A 381 6.20 21.75 -6.07
N LEU A 382 6.34 20.98 -4.98
CA LEU A 382 5.38 21.00 -3.87
C LEU A 382 5.72 22.01 -2.78
N VAL A 383 7.01 22.27 -2.54
CA VAL A 383 7.52 23.20 -1.53
C VAL A 383 8.08 24.48 -2.16
N GLY A 384 8.71 24.38 -3.33
CA GLY A 384 9.36 25.51 -4.00
C GLY A 384 10.88 25.54 -3.77
N THR A 385 11.59 26.19 -4.69
CA THR A 385 13.05 26.39 -4.65
C THR A 385 13.43 27.63 -3.85
N GLY A 386 13.15 27.66 -2.54
CA GLY A 386 13.75 28.61 -1.59
C GLY A 386 13.84 30.08 -2.06
N GLY A 387 12.80 30.61 -2.70
CA GLY A 387 12.75 31.99 -3.18
C GLY A 387 11.88 32.84 -2.28
N TYR A 388 12.47 33.85 -1.64
CA TYR A 388 11.77 34.94 -0.95
C TYR A 388 10.76 35.60 -1.90
N CYS A 389 9.51 35.13 -1.90
CA CYS A 389 8.41 35.78 -2.59
C CYS A 389 7.31 36.05 -1.56
N GLU A 390 7.28 37.29 -1.10
CA GLU A 390 6.18 37.96 -0.38
C GLU A 390 5.54 37.16 0.78
N GLY A 391 6.25 37.08 1.90
CA GLY A 391 5.61 37.12 3.22
C GLY A 391 5.23 35.80 3.89
N ILE A 392 5.49 34.65 3.28
CA ILE A 392 5.39 33.33 3.94
C ILE A 392 6.72 32.61 3.76
N GLU A 393 7.56 32.58 4.80
CA GLU A 393 8.68 31.63 4.85
C GLU A 393 8.13 30.21 4.69
N GLY A 394 8.52 29.51 3.63
CA GLY A 394 8.10 28.14 3.41
C GLY A 394 8.81 27.19 4.39
N CYS A 395 8.12 26.74 5.45
CA CYS A 395 8.62 25.70 6.37
C CYS A 395 8.48 24.27 5.80
N GLY A 396 8.44 24.12 4.47
CA GLY A 396 8.24 22.83 3.84
C GLY A 396 9.47 21.94 3.98
N LEU A 397 9.25 20.63 4.00
CA LEU A 397 10.29 19.64 4.25
C LEU A 397 10.12 18.46 3.30
N ALA A 398 11.23 17.97 2.76
CA ALA A 398 11.29 16.72 2.01
C ALA A 398 12.37 15.81 2.59
N PHE A 399 12.05 14.52 2.76
CA PHE A 399 12.99 13.53 3.28
C PHE A 399 12.66 12.13 2.76
N THR A 400 13.62 11.22 2.88
CA THR A 400 13.43 9.81 2.58
C THR A 400 13.82 8.92 3.76
N VAL A 401 13.15 7.77 3.85
CA VAL A 401 13.49 6.69 4.80
C VAL A 401 13.57 5.37 4.04
N ALA A 402 14.65 4.61 4.26
CA ALA A 402 14.78 3.27 3.70
C ALA A 402 13.90 2.28 4.45
N VAL A 403 13.27 1.37 3.71
CA VAL A 403 12.35 0.38 4.27
C VAL A 403 13.10 -0.89 4.68
N PRO A 404 12.82 -1.49 5.85
CA PRO A 404 13.42 -2.76 6.22
C PRO A 404 12.97 -3.91 5.31
N TRP A 405 13.89 -4.84 5.04
CA TRP A 405 13.67 -6.16 4.41
C TRP A 405 13.25 -6.16 2.94
N VAL A 406 12.82 -5.01 2.43
CA VAL A 406 12.48 -4.79 1.03
C VAL A 406 13.29 -3.61 0.50
N CYS A 407 13.63 -3.62 -0.78
CA CYS A 407 14.43 -2.58 -1.42
C CYS A 407 13.59 -1.35 -1.79
N ASN A 408 12.81 -0.83 -0.84
CA ASN A 408 11.94 0.32 -1.02
C ASN A 408 12.47 1.52 -0.22
N THR A 409 12.14 2.70 -0.70
CA THR A 409 12.36 3.99 -0.03
C THR A 409 11.03 4.71 0.04
N SER A 410 10.68 5.24 1.22
CA SER A 410 9.52 6.14 1.37
C SER A 410 10.01 7.58 1.26
N LEU A 411 9.62 8.28 0.20
CA LEU A 411 9.79 9.73 0.07
C LEU A 411 8.59 10.42 0.73
N VAL A 412 8.85 11.44 1.56
CA VAL A 412 7.83 12.28 2.17
C VAL A 412 8.12 13.74 1.86
N VAL A 413 7.11 14.48 1.41
CA VAL A 413 7.18 15.92 1.17
C VAL A 413 5.98 16.59 1.84
N CYS A 414 6.22 17.61 2.66
CA CYS A 414 5.16 18.34 3.36
C CYS A 414 5.36 19.85 3.26
N ARG A 415 4.25 20.61 3.30
CA ARG A 415 4.28 22.07 3.10
C ARG A 415 4.55 22.91 4.33
N GLY A 416 4.20 22.45 5.51
CA GLY A 416 4.37 23.24 6.72
C GLY A 416 4.77 22.37 7.88
N PHE A 417 6.02 21.93 7.90
CA PHE A 417 6.60 21.34 9.10
C PHE A 417 6.65 22.44 10.16
N GLY A 418 6.18 22.17 11.40
CA GLY A 418 5.97 23.19 12.45
C GLY A 418 7.22 23.91 12.98
N ARG A 419 8.27 24.02 12.18
CA ARG A 419 9.54 24.69 12.44
C ARG A 419 9.95 25.48 11.19
N CYS A 420 9.85 26.80 11.26
CA CYS A 420 10.49 27.73 10.32
C CYS A 420 11.79 28.26 10.93
N GLY A 421 12.86 28.31 10.14
CA GLY A 421 14.14 28.90 10.51
C GLY A 421 15.25 28.54 9.52
N ASP A 422 16.29 29.37 9.46
CA ASP A 422 17.39 29.32 8.46
C ASP A 422 18.22 28.03 8.43
N TYR A 423 17.99 27.07 9.35
CA TYR A 423 18.69 25.80 9.40
C TYR A 423 17.82 24.65 9.91
N ILE A 424 17.32 23.80 9.00
CA ILE A 424 16.63 22.56 9.35
C ILE A 424 17.66 21.52 9.80
N ASN A 425 17.75 21.28 11.11
CA ASN A 425 18.61 20.22 11.65
C ASN A 425 17.93 18.84 11.54
N LYS A 426 18.58 17.91 10.83
CA LYS A 426 18.15 16.51 10.66
C LYS A 426 17.76 15.82 11.97
N ASP A 427 18.58 15.94 13.03
CA ASP A 427 18.32 15.26 14.30
C ASP A 427 17.08 15.81 14.99
N LEU A 428 16.84 17.12 14.86
CA LEU A 428 15.63 17.76 15.38
C LEU A 428 14.37 17.31 14.64
N VAL A 429 14.45 17.16 13.32
CA VAL A 429 13.36 16.63 12.49
C VAL A 429 13.04 15.20 12.90
N VAL A 430 14.05 14.32 12.92
CA VAL A 430 13.90 12.90 13.28
C VAL A 430 13.33 12.76 14.69
N HIS A 431 13.83 13.53 15.67
CA HIS A 431 13.30 13.52 17.03
C HIS A 431 11.82 13.93 17.11
N THR A 432 11.41 14.91 16.30
CA THR A 432 10.01 15.35 16.23
C THR A 432 9.12 14.26 15.64
N LEU A 433 9.55 13.65 14.53
CA LEU A 433 8.84 12.55 13.90
C LEU A 433 8.69 11.35 14.85
N ILE A 434 9.74 10.98 15.58
CA ILE A 434 9.71 9.91 16.59
C ILE A 434 8.69 10.22 17.68
N ASN A 435 8.69 11.44 18.23
CA ASN A 435 7.76 11.80 19.30
C ASN A 435 6.31 11.73 18.81
N LYS A 436 6.04 12.26 17.60
CA LYS A 436 4.72 12.18 17.00
C LYS A 436 4.31 10.76 16.66
N SER A 437 5.21 9.91 16.20
CA SER A 437 4.87 8.53 15.89
C SER A 437 4.45 7.75 17.13
N LEU A 438 5.13 7.94 18.27
CA LEU A 438 4.76 7.31 19.53
C LEU A 438 3.38 7.75 20.05
N GLU A 439 3.04 9.04 19.88
CA GLU A 439 1.70 9.55 20.19
C GLU A 439 0.63 8.87 19.30
N LEU A 440 0.90 8.75 18.01
CA LEU A 440 -0.03 8.20 17.01
C LEU A 440 -0.23 6.69 17.12
N GLU A 441 0.85 5.93 17.41
CA GLU A 441 0.77 4.50 17.68
C GLU A 441 -0.26 4.19 18.75
N HIS A 442 -0.27 4.98 19.83
CA HIS A 442 -1.23 4.84 20.92
C HIS A 442 -2.63 5.31 20.52
N LEU A 443 -2.73 6.51 19.95
CA LEU A 443 -4.00 7.14 19.56
C LEU A 443 -4.81 6.27 18.59
N MET A 444 -4.13 5.70 17.59
CA MET A 444 -4.76 4.92 16.51
C MET A 444 -4.70 3.41 16.75
N ASN A 445 -4.11 2.97 17.88
CA ASN A 445 -3.88 1.56 18.20
C ASN A 445 -3.25 0.82 17.00
N LEU A 446 -2.10 1.32 16.54
CA LEU A 446 -1.38 0.73 15.41
C LEU A 446 -0.80 -0.64 15.83
N PRO A 447 -0.86 -1.67 14.97
CA PRO A 447 -0.40 -3.01 15.33
C PRO A 447 1.13 -3.15 15.29
N PHE A 448 1.84 -2.19 14.68
CA PHE A 448 3.29 -2.18 14.54
C PHE A 448 3.91 -0.93 15.15
N SER A 449 5.20 -1.00 15.43
CA SER A 449 6.01 0.14 15.84
C SER A 449 6.36 1.01 14.64
N CYS A 450 5.97 2.28 14.66
CA CYS A 450 6.35 3.28 13.65
C CYS A 450 7.83 3.67 13.79
N LEU A 451 8.42 3.51 14.98
CA LEU A 451 9.81 3.86 15.26
C LEU A 451 10.80 3.19 14.29
N GLU A 452 10.53 1.92 13.95
CA GLU A 452 11.36 1.11 13.06
C GLU A 452 11.41 1.68 11.63
N TYR A 453 10.39 2.45 11.24
CA TYR A 453 10.22 3.02 9.91
C TYR A 453 10.51 4.52 9.84
N ILE A 454 10.98 5.15 10.92
CA ILE A 454 11.33 6.58 10.94
C ILE A 454 12.84 6.78 11.07
N LYS A 455 13.49 5.99 11.91
CA LYS A 455 14.92 6.16 12.20
C LYS A 455 15.85 5.67 11.09
N ARG A 456 15.36 4.82 10.21
CA ARG A 456 16.20 4.02 9.32
C ARG A 456 16.67 4.83 8.12
N ASP A 457 17.98 5.00 8.00
CA ASP A 457 18.63 5.66 6.85
C ASP A 457 17.94 6.97 6.43
N PHE A 458 17.52 7.75 7.43
CA PHE A 458 16.82 9.01 7.20
C PHE A 458 17.73 9.99 6.47
N ILE A 459 17.26 10.54 5.35
CA ILE A 459 18.00 11.49 4.51
C ILE A 459 17.09 12.68 4.22
N LEU A 460 17.57 13.89 4.49
CA LEU A 460 16.91 15.11 4.02
C LEU A 460 17.15 15.26 2.52
N VAL A 461 16.12 15.66 1.78
CA VAL A 461 16.26 16.02 0.37
C VAL A 461 16.62 17.50 0.35
N ASP A 462 17.85 17.83 -0.03
CA ASP A 462 18.42 19.19 -0.04
C ASP A 462 18.46 19.78 -1.45
#